data_AF-A0AAV4XQK1-F1
#
_entry.id   AF-A0AAV4XQK1-F1
#
_cell.length_a   1.000
_cell.length_b   1.000
_cell.length_c   1.000
_cell.angle_alpha   90.00
_cell.angle_beta   90.00
_cell.angle_gamma   90.00
#
_symmetry.space_group_name_H-M   'P 1'
#
loop_
_entity.id
_entity.type
_entity.pdbx_description
1 polymer ?
#
loop_
_entity_poly.entity_id
_entity_poly.type
_entity_poly.pdbx_seq_one_letter_code
_entity_poly.pdbx_strand_id
1 'polypeptide(L)'
;MCVCAFQSKLLTCVWPLSCVFHRNAWTTECLVNKLRPLLKKYNVSAYFSGHDHNLQHIQVEEGDHKMDYFVTGSANYIDPSQKNLNKIPPGSLLFHWGDPFSLEHFLTLT
;
A
#
# COMPACT_ATOMS: atom_id res chain seq x y z
N MET A 1 -6.56 -30.91 -15.95
CA MET A 1 -5.29 -30.16 -15.88
C MET A 1 -5.48 -29.04 -14.86
N CYS A 2 -4.95 -29.18 -13.64
CA CYS A 2 -4.89 -28.08 -12.68
C CYS A 2 -3.57 -27.35 -12.90
N VAL A 3 -3.63 -26.17 -13.52
CA VAL A 3 -2.49 -25.25 -13.56
C VAL A 3 -2.61 -24.36 -12.33
N CYS A 4 -2.00 -24.75 -11.21
CA CYS A 4 -1.79 -23.83 -10.10
C CYS A 4 -0.55 -22.99 -10.43
N ALA A 5 -0.76 -21.87 -11.14
CA ALA A 5 0.28 -20.86 -11.30
C ALA A 5 0.23 -19.89 -10.12
N PHE A 6 0.97 -20.19 -9.04
CA PHE A 6 1.33 -19.16 -8.07
C PHE A 6 2.45 -18.30 -8.69
N GLN A 7 2.07 -17.23 -9.39
CA GLN A 7 2.99 -16.22 -9.93
C GLN A 7 2.83 -14.87 -9.22
N SER A 8 2.55 -14.86 -7.91
CA SER A 8 2.53 -13.62 -7.13
C SER A 8 3.96 -13.17 -6.79
N LYS A 9 4.42 -12.12 -7.46
CA LYS A 9 5.66 -11.42 -7.06
C LYS A 9 5.28 -10.37 -6.02
N LEU A 10 5.96 -10.42 -4.87
CA LEU A 10 5.75 -9.50 -3.75
C LEU A 10 7.00 -8.64 -3.53
N LEU A 11 6.79 -7.36 -3.21
CA LEU A 11 7.88 -6.47 -2.78
C LEU A 11 7.52 -5.81 -1.44
N THR A 12 8.48 -5.75 -0.52
CA THR A 12 8.33 -5.12 0.80
C THR A 12 9.26 -3.92 0.92
N CYS A 13 8.78 -2.81 1.47
CA CYS A 13 9.60 -1.62 1.75
C CYS A 13 9.02 -0.83 2.93
N VAL A 14 9.86 -0.09 3.66
CA VAL A 14 9.40 0.67 4.83
C VAL A 14 8.40 1.77 4.44
N TRP A 15 8.64 2.45 3.32
CA TRP A 15 7.88 3.61 2.90
C TRP A 15 6.75 3.26 1.92
N PRO A 16 5.54 3.81 2.08
CA PRO A 16 4.47 3.58 1.12
C PRO A 16 4.69 4.32 -0.19
N LEU A 17 4.19 3.74 -1.29
CA LEU A 17 4.29 4.28 -2.65
C LEU A 17 3.10 5.17 -3.02
N SER A 18 1.95 4.84 -2.45
CA SER A 18 0.69 5.57 -2.55
C SER A 18 0.08 5.44 -1.15
N CYS A 19 -0.08 6.55 -0.44
CA CYS A 19 -0.62 6.52 0.91
C CYS A 19 -1.48 7.73 1.22
N VAL A 20 -2.50 7.45 2.03
CA VAL A 20 -3.46 8.43 2.54
C VAL A 20 -2.87 9.22 3.72
N PHE A 21 -1.68 8.83 4.22
CA PHE A 21 -0.92 9.55 5.24
C PHE A 21 0.55 9.80 4.85
N HIS A 22 1.20 10.67 5.63
CA HIS A 22 2.55 11.26 5.59
C HIS A 22 2.77 12.71 5.10
N ARG A 23 3.64 13.39 5.88
CA ARG A 23 3.86 14.85 6.00
C ARG A 23 4.81 15.46 4.96
N ASN A 24 5.58 14.65 4.24
CA ASN A 24 6.56 15.12 3.25
C ASN A 24 6.32 14.41 1.92
N ALA A 25 5.73 15.11 0.95
CA ALA A 25 5.46 14.58 -0.39
C ALA A 25 6.75 14.13 -1.15
N TRP A 26 7.91 14.60 -0.70
CA TRP A 26 9.22 14.40 -1.34
C TRP A 26 9.74 12.96 -1.29
N THR A 27 9.49 12.19 -0.23
CA THR A 27 10.01 10.82 -0.10
C THR A 27 9.21 9.82 -0.92
N THR A 28 7.91 10.07 -1.09
CA THR A 28 7.01 9.28 -1.94
C THR A 28 7.27 9.53 -3.42
N GLU A 29 7.61 10.77 -3.81
CA GLU A 29 7.87 11.14 -5.21
C GLU A 29 9.03 10.33 -5.82
N CYS A 30 10.10 10.10 -5.04
CA CYS A 30 11.21 9.26 -5.47
C CYS A 30 10.77 7.82 -5.77
N LEU A 31 9.89 7.25 -4.94
CA LEU A 31 9.37 5.90 -5.12
C LEU A 31 8.36 5.83 -6.27
N VAL A 32 7.48 6.82 -6.40
CA VAL A 32 6.55 6.93 -7.52
C VAL A 32 7.30 7.04 -8.85
N ASN A 33 8.42 7.77 -8.89
CA ASN A 33 9.19 7.99 -10.12
C ASN A 33 10.16 6.85 -10.44
N LYS A 34 10.76 6.20 -9.43
CA LYS A 34 11.79 5.16 -9.65
C LYS A 34 11.28 3.75 -9.42
N LEU A 35 10.47 3.52 -8.40
CA LEU A 35 10.03 2.19 -7.99
C LEU A 35 8.76 1.75 -8.73
N ARG A 36 7.78 2.63 -8.90
CA ARG A 36 6.54 2.30 -9.63
C ARG A 36 6.80 1.76 -11.05
N PRO A 37 7.70 2.34 -11.87
CA PRO A 37 8.01 1.78 -13.18
C PRO A 37 8.63 0.38 -13.11
N LEU A 38 9.40 0.08 -12.04
CA LEU A 38 10.00 -1.24 -11.84
C LEU A 38 8.94 -2.27 -11.42
N LEU A 39 8.05 -1.91 -10.51
CA LEU A 39 6.93 -2.76 -10.11
C LEU A 39 6.09 -3.19 -11.31
N LYS A 40 5.79 -2.21 -12.19
CA LYS A 40 5.10 -2.46 -13.46
C LYS A 40 5.92 -3.32 -14.42
N LYS A 41 7.19 -2.97 -14.63
CA LYS A 41 8.11 -3.72 -15.53
C LYS A 41 8.22 -5.19 -15.15
N TYR A 42 8.21 -5.50 -13.85
CA TYR A 42 8.34 -6.86 -13.36
C TYR A 42 7.01 -7.56 -13.06
N ASN A 43 5.87 -6.90 -13.32
CA ASN A 43 4.52 -7.39 -13.06
C ASN A 43 4.35 -7.87 -11.61
N VAL A 44 4.74 -7.01 -10.66
CA VAL A 44 4.56 -7.27 -9.22
C VAL A 44 3.06 -7.22 -8.90
N SER A 45 2.56 -8.15 -8.08
CA SER A 45 1.13 -8.22 -7.76
C SER A 45 0.77 -7.36 -6.54
N ALA A 46 1.65 -7.33 -5.55
CA ALA A 46 1.44 -6.54 -4.35
C ALA A 46 2.71 -5.94 -3.77
N TYR A 47 2.55 -4.76 -3.18
CA TYR A 47 3.57 -4.00 -2.47
C TYR A 47 3.16 -3.81 -1.02
N PHE A 48 4.00 -4.26 -0.10
CA PHE A 48 3.79 -4.13 1.34
C PHE A 48 4.66 -3.01 1.88
N SER A 49 4.06 -2.16 2.71
CA SER A 49 4.76 -1.09 3.39
C SER A 49 4.26 -0.83 4.79
N GLY A 50 5.04 -0.10 5.58
CA GLY A 50 4.65 0.37 6.90
C GLY A 50 4.65 1.88 6.94
N HIS A 51 5.34 2.43 7.94
CA HIS A 51 5.59 3.87 8.15
C HIS A 51 4.37 4.71 8.50
N ASP A 52 3.24 4.51 7.83
CA ASP A 52 1.97 5.09 8.25
C ASP A 52 1.40 4.24 9.39
N HIS A 53 1.03 4.91 10.49
CA HIS A 53 0.57 4.28 11.72
C HIS A 53 -0.90 3.81 11.61
N ASN A 54 -1.23 3.09 10.57
CA ASN A 54 -2.58 2.59 10.30
C ASN A 54 -2.51 1.38 9.37
N LEU A 55 -3.68 0.83 9.06
CA LEU A 55 -3.84 -0.22 8.05
C LEU A 55 -4.54 0.34 6.82
N GLN A 56 -3.98 0.09 5.64
CA GLN A 56 -4.60 0.49 4.39
C GLN A 56 -4.47 -0.62 3.35
N HIS A 57 -5.50 -0.75 2.51
CA HIS A 57 -5.44 -1.48 1.25
C HIS A 57 -5.85 -0.54 0.15
N ILE A 58 -4.90 -0.22 -0.72
CA ILE A 58 -5.11 0.62 -1.89
C ILE A 58 -4.86 -0.24 -3.12
N GLN A 59 -5.78 -0.21 -4.06
CA GLN A 59 -5.68 -0.95 -5.30
C GLN A 59 -5.69 0.03 -6.46
N VAL A 60 -4.62 0.01 -7.24
CA VAL A 60 -4.47 0.90 -8.40
C VAL A 60 -4.46 0.07 -9.67
N GLU A 61 -5.31 0.46 -10.61
CA GLU A 61 -5.37 -0.13 -11.95
C GLU A 61 -4.68 0.84 -12.93
N GLU A 62 -3.62 0.38 -13.60
CA GLU A 62 -2.87 1.15 -14.60
C GLU A 62 -2.80 0.38 -15.93
N GLY A 63 -3.86 0.48 -16.73
CA GLY A 63 -4.03 -0.31 -17.95
C GLY A 63 -4.38 -1.76 -17.61
N ASP A 64 -3.66 -2.72 -18.19
CA ASP A 64 -3.88 -4.16 -17.91
C ASP A 64 -3.22 -4.65 -16.61
N HIS A 65 -2.54 -3.75 -15.88
CA HIS A 65 -1.83 -4.09 -14.66
C HIS A 65 -2.57 -3.59 -13.42
N LYS A 66 -2.88 -4.52 -12.52
CA LYS A 66 -3.56 -4.29 -11.26
C LYS A 66 -2.57 -4.50 -10.13
N MET A 67 -2.40 -3.48 -9.28
CA MET A 67 -1.41 -3.46 -8.23
C MET A 67 -2.06 -3.21 -6.87
N ASP A 68 -1.81 -4.13 -5.93
CA ASP A 68 -2.26 -4.02 -4.56
C ASP A 68 -1.17 -3.40 -3.68
N TYR A 69 -1.53 -2.35 -2.95
CA TYR A 69 -0.68 -1.70 -1.96
C TYR A 69 -1.26 -1.97 -0.58
N PHE A 70 -0.49 -2.67 0.25
CA PHE A 70 -0.83 -2.93 1.64
C PHE A 70 0.05 -2.08 2.54
N VAL A 71 -0.58 -1.38 3.48
CA VAL A 71 0.09 -0.55 4.48
C VAL A 71 -0.22 -1.16 5.84
N THR A 72 0.81 -1.55 6.57
CA THR A 72 0.72 -2.31 7.82
C THR A 72 1.65 -1.72 8.89
N GLY A 73 1.36 -0.50 9.35
CA GLY A 73 2.22 0.21 10.31
C GLY A 73 1.59 0.46 11.68
N SER A 74 0.50 -0.22 12.03
CA SER A 74 -0.26 -0.05 13.27
C SER A 74 0.18 -0.96 14.44
N ALA A 75 1.46 -1.35 14.48
CA ALA A 75 1.99 -2.31 15.46
C ALA A 75 2.70 -1.64 16.66
N ASN A 76 2.38 -0.39 16.95
CA ASN A 76 2.89 0.34 18.13
C ASN A 76 2.12 1.66 18.34
N TYR A 77 1.85 2.36 17.24
CA TYR A 77 1.12 3.63 17.24
C TYR A 77 0.00 3.57 16.22
N ILE A 78 -1.08 4.31 16.49
CA ILE A 78 -2.23 4.44 15.60
C ILE A 78 -2.47 5.92 15.28
N ASP A 79 -2.59 6.24 13.99
CA ASP A 79 -2.92 7.56 13.48
C ASP A 79 -4.12 7.45 12.50
N PRO A 80 -5.30 8.02 12.86
CA PRO A 80 -6.51 7.97 12.04
C PRO A 80 -6.47 8.88 10.80
N SER A 81 -5.40 9.66 10.61
CA SER A 81 -5.36 10.75 9.62
C SER A 81 -5.52 10.25 8.18
N GLN A 82 -6.45 10.89 7.46
CA GLN A 82 -6.67 10.67 6.02
C GLN A 82 -6.31 11.87 5.13
N LYS A 83 -5.36 12.70 5.59
CA LYS A 83 -5.06 14.00 4.97
C LYS A 83 -4.70 13.93 3.48
N ASN A 84 -4.11 12.83 3.02
CA ASN A 84 -3.70 12.65 1.62
C ASN A 84 -4.68 11.82 0.79
N LEU A 85 -5.92 11.62 1.24
CA LEU A 85 -6.93 10.86 0.47
C LEU A 85 -7.11 11.42 -0.95
N ASN A 86 -7.03 12.74 -1.12
CA ASN A 86 -7.16 13.41 -2.42
C ASN A 86 -5.95 13.20 -3.35
N LYS A 87 -4.85 12.58 -2.88
CA LYS A 87 -3.65 12.30 -3.69
C LYS A 87 -3.67 10.93 -4.34
N ILE A 88 -4.57 10.06 -3.93
CA ILE A 88 -4.76 8.74 -4.54
C ILE A 88 -5.94 8.77 -5.53
N PRO A 89 -5.96 7.91 -6.56
CA PRO A 89 -7.09 7.84 -7.48
C PRO A 89 -8.41 7.60 -6.75
N PRO A 90 -9.51 8.27 -7.13
CA PRO A 90 -10.82 8.03 -6.52
C PRO A 90 -11.22 6.55 -6.64
N GLY A 91 -11.74 5.97 -5.55
CA GLY A 91 -12.15 4.56 -5.51
C GLY A 91 -11.01 3.54 -5.39
N SER A 92 -9.74 3.98 -5.36
CA SER A 92 -8.60 3.07 -5.16
C SER A 92 -8.44 2.60 -3.72
N LEU A 93 -8.93 3.36 -2.73
CA LEU A 93 -8.89 2.95 -1.32
C LEU A 93 -9.99 1.92 -1.04
N LEU A 94 -9.60 0.66 -0.86
CA LEU A 94 -10.53 -0.44 -0.58
C LEU A 94 -10.74 -0.64 0.92
N PHE A 95 -9.71 -0.38 1.72
CA PHE A 95 -9.77 -0.49 3.17
C PHE A 95 -8.89 0.56 3.85
N HIS A 96 -9.39 1.13 4.94
CA HIS A 96 -8.62 1.97 5.85
C HIS A 96 -9.07 1.70 7.28
N TRP A 97 -8.11 1.47 8.17
CA TRP A 97 -8.35 1.32 9.59
C TRP A 97 -7.27 2.05 10.38
N GLY A 98 -7.68 2.83 11.37
CA GLY A 98 -6.78 3.62 12.21
C GLY A 98 -7.49 4.14 13.45
N ASP A 99 -8.24 3.28 14.13
CA ASP A 99 -8.96 3.65 15.36
C ASP A 99 -7.97 3.86 16.53
N PRO A 100 -7.80 5.09 17.04
CA PRO A 100 -6.83 5.38 18.10
C PRO A 100 -7.20 4.75 19.45
N PHE A 101 -8.43 4.26 19.62
CA PHE A 101 -8.89 3.61 20.86
C PHE A 101 -8.78 2.08 20.81
N SER A 102 -8.37 1.54 19.67
CA SER A 102 -8.20 0.11 19.50
C SER A 102 -6.78 -0.34 19.83
N LEU A 103 -6.61 -1.65 20.00
CA LEU A 103 -5.30 -2.27 20.13
C LEU A 103 -4.61 -2.37 18.77
N GLU A 104 -3.35 -2.78 18.79
CA GLU A 104 -2.52 -2.94 17.61
C GLU A 104 -3.00 -4.06 16.69
N HIS A 105 -2.78 -3.91 15.38
CA HIS A 105 -3.24 -4.86 14.37
C HIS A 105 -2.15 -5.16 13.32
N PHE A 106 -2.24 -6.34 12.70
CA PHE A 106 -1.36 -6.81 11.64
C PHE A 106 -2.16 -7.47 10.50
N LEU A 107 -1.54 -7.59 9.32
CA LEU A 107 -2.13 -8.24 8.15
C LEU A 107 -1.68 -9.70 8.08
N THR A 108 -2.62 -10.61 7.78
CA THR A 108 -2.32 -12.01 7.45
C THR A 108 -2.65 -12.26 5.98
N LEU A 109 -1.76 -12.92 5.25
CA LEU A 109 -2.00 -13.42 3.89
C LEU A 109 -2.28 -14.92 3.99
N THR A 110 -3.44 -15.35 3.48
CA THR A 110 -3.88 -16.75 3.46
C THR A 110 -3.95 -17.28 2.05
#